data_AF-A0A0Q0BE34-F1
#
_entry.id   AF-A0A0Q0BE34-F1
#
_cell.length_a   1.000
_cell.length_b   1.000
_cell.length_c   1.000
_cell.angle_alpha   90.00
_cell.angle_beta   90.00
_cell.angle_gamma   90.00
#
_symmetry.space_group_name_H-M   'P 1'
#
loop_
_entity.id
_entity.type
_entity.pdbx_description
1 polymer ?
#
loop_
_entity_poly.entity_id
_entity_poly.type
_entity_poly.pdbx_seq_one_letter_code
_entity_poly.pdbx_strand_id
1 'polypeptide(L)'
;MSAGASWAFDEDGQLAPPKPLPHDGVLLISCTITAGTGRTEARDRIRACVCKALSQWLGLLPGAITFISTPGTAPRLMIDGLPEPGFSISHEAGLSLAAVNLRGAVGVDVMRVQDMPDWHAVAQDYLGADVAAGLARVPGSMRPVAFARAWCEREACLKLHGVGLGEWGQMK
;
A
#
# COMPACT_ATOMS: atom_id res chain seq x y z
N MET A 1 17.11 -15.94 -6.28
CA MET A 1 15.86 -15.17 -6.41
C MET A 1 15.14 -15.23 -5.08
N SER A 2 14.69 -14.10 -4.54
CA SER A 2 14.09 -14.06 -3.21
C SER A 2 12.61 -14.41 -3.27
N ALA A 3 12.20 -15.37 -2.46
CA ALA A 3 10.80 -15.72 -2.27
C ALA A 3 10.01 -14.53 -1.71
N GLY A 4 8.74 -14.43 -2.08
CA GLY A 4 7.85 -13.40 -1.56
C GLY A 4 7.71 -13.46 -0.05
N ALA A 5 7.62 -12.31 0.61
CA ALA A 5 7.46 -12.25 2.06
C ALA A 5 6.65 -11.04 2.55
N SER A 6 5.99 -11.20 3.69
CA SER A 6 5.30 -10.15 4.42
C SER A 6 5.98 -9.91 5.76
N TRP A 7 6.39 -8.68 6.01
CA TRP A 7 7.18 -8.24 7.15
C TRP A 7 6.40 -7.19 7.92
N ALA A 8 6.18 -7.42 9.22
CA ALA A 8 5.38 -6.54 10.04
C ALA A 8 6.24 -5.97 11.18
N PHE A 9 6.25 -4.64 11.28
CA PHE A 9 6.90 -3.90 12.35
C PHE A 9 5.86 -3.37 13.32
N ASP A 10 6.12 -3.49 14.60
CA ASP A 10 5.31 -2.85 15.64
C ASP A 10 5.67 -1.37 15.83
N GLU A 11 5.05 -0.74 16.85
CA GLU A 11 5.26 0.66 17.21
C GLU A 11 6.70 0.94 17.69
N ASP A 12 7.38 -0.07 18.23
CA ASP A 12 8.79 0.02 18.68
C ASP A 12 9.80 -0.27 17.54
N GLY A 13 9.32 -0.75 16.39
CA GLY A 13 10.13 -1.03 15.21
C GLY A 13 10.76 -2.42 15.26
N GLN A 14 10.23 -3.29 16.12
CA GLN A 14 10.57 -4.70 16.18
C GLN A 14 9.87 -5.44 15.06
N LEU A 15 10.62 -6.31 14.39
CA LEU A 15 10.13 -7.10 13.28
C LEU A 15 9.54 -8.40 13.82
N ALA A 16 8.25 -8.61 13.56
CA ALA A 16 7.61 -9.91 13.76
C ALA A 16 8.17 -10.94 12.75
N PRO A 17 8.12 -12.25 13.06
CA PRO A 17 8.58 -13.29 12.14
C PRO A 17 8.00 -13.12 10.74
N PRO A 18 8.84 -13.02 9.69
CA PRO A 18 8.38 -12.89 8.31
C PRO A 18 7.45 -14.04 7.92
N LYS A 19 6.39 -13.71 7.19
CA LYS A 19 5.44 -14.69 6.64
C LYS A 19 5.67 -14.84 5.15
N PRO A 20 5.56 -16.05 4.58
CA PRO A 20 5.68 -16.22 3.14
C PRO A 20 4.54 -15.50 2.40
N LEU A 21 4.84 -14.94 1.24
CA LEU A 21 3.84 -14.49 0.26
C LEU A 21 3.94 -15.35 -0.99
N PRO A 22 2.80 -15.66 -1.64
CA PRO A 22 2.77 -16.49 -2.85
C PRO A 22 3.36 -15.80 -4.09
N HIS A 23 3.74 -14.53 -3.98
CA HIS A 23 4.27 -13.73 -5.10
C HIS A 23 5.79 -13.59 -4.99
N ASP A 24 6.51 -14.34 -5.81
CA ASP A 24 7.98 -14.26 -5.87
C ASP A 24 8.46 -12.84 -6.21
N GLY A 25 9.52 -12.41 -5.53
CA GLY A 25 10.10 -11.08 -5.73
C GLY A 25 9.24 -9.93 -5.20
N VAL A 26 8.18 -10.20 -4.43
CA VAL A 26 7.36 -9.19 -3.76
C VAL A 26 7.60 -9.21 -2.25
N LEU A 27 7.92 -8.04 -1.70
CA LEU A 27 8.03 -7.80 -0.27
C LEU A 27 6.91 -6.85 0.15
N LEU A 28 6.04 -7.31 1.05
CA LEU A 28 5.04 -6.47 1.71
C LEU A 28 5.56 -6.07 3.09
N ILE A 29 5.50 -4.78 3.42
CA ILE A 29 5.99 -4.23 4.68
C ILE A 29 4.86 -3.45 5.33
N SER A 30 4.48 -3.82 6.56
CA SER A 30 3.56 -3.03 7.38
C SER A 30 4.29 -2.48 8.59
N CYS A 31 3.98 -1.26 9.02
CA CYS A 31 4.39 -0.74 10.31
C CYS A 31 3.24 -0.06 11.05
N THR A 32 3.08 -0.41 12.34
CA THR A 32 2.13 0.28 13.21
C THR A 32 2.59 1.71 13.44
N ILE A 33 1.65 2.65 13.36
CA ILE A 33 1.89 4.07 13.56
C ILE A 33 1.11 4.52 14.78
N THR A 34 1.77 5.15 15.73
CA THR A 34 1.11 5.68 16.93
C THR A 34 0.02 6.70 16.55
N ALA A 35 -1.09 6.68 17.28
CA ALA A 35 -2.17 7.65 17.06
C ALA A 35 -1.66 9.08 17.26
N GLY A 36 -2.01 9.98 16.35
CA GLY A 36 -1.57 11.38 16.39
C GLY A 36 -0.22 11.67 15.71
N THR A 37 0.50 10.64 15.24
CA THR A 37 1.71 10.81 14.42
C THR A 37 1.41 11.63 13.15
N GLY A 38 2.24 12.63 12.88
CA GLY A 38 2.11 13.48 11.70
C GLY A 38 2.41 12.74 10.40
N ARG A 39 1.91 13.24 9.27
CA ARG A 39 2.12 12.62 7.94
C ARG A 39 3.59 12.44 7.57
N THR A 40 4.44 13.41 7.91
CA THR A 40 5.89 13.33 7.64
C THR A 40 6.54 12.22 8.44
N GLU A 41 6.24 12.14 9.74
CA GLU A 41 6.78 11.12 10.62
C GLU A 41 6.32 9.71 10.23
N ALA A 42 5.04 9.54 9.85
CA ALA A 42 4.54 8.27 9.32
C ALA A 42 5.29 7.83 8.04
N ARG A 43 5.61 8.78 7.15
CA ARG A 43 6.40 8.52 5.93
C ARG A 43 7.83 8.12 6.24
N ASP A 44 8.48 8.81 7.16
CA ASP A 44 9.86 8.51 7.53
C ASP A 44 9.95 7.17 8.26
N ARG A 45 8.94 6.86 9.08
CA ARG A 45 8.82 5.57 9.75
C ARG A 45 8.70 4.40 8.77
N ILE A 46 7.76 4.46 7.82
CA ILE A 46 7.62 3.36 6.85
C ILE A 46 8.87 3.22 5.97
N ARG A 47 9.53 4.32 5.60
CA ARG A 47 10.81 4.27 4.85
C ARG A 47 11.92 3.58 5.64
N ALA A 48 12.04 3.86 6.93
CA ALA A 48 13.00 3.18 7.80
C ALA A 48 12.72 1.67 7.89
N CYS A 49 11.45 1.29 8.01
CA CYS A 49 11.02 -0.12 7.98
C CYS A 49 11.33 -0.79 6.64
N VAL A 50 11.06 -0.11 5.51
CA VAL A 50 11.40 -0.59 4.17
C VAL A 50 12.90 -0.80 4.01
N CYS A 51 13.74 0.15 4.45
CA CYS A 51 15.20 -0.03 4.43
C CYS A 51 15.63 -1.26 5.22
N LYS A 52 15.19 -1.38 6.48
CA LYS A 52 15.52 -2.51 7.35
C LYS A 52 15.09 -3.83 6.73
N ALA A 53 13.87 -3.89 6.18
CA ALA A 53 13.33 -5.10 5.59
C ALA A 53 14.06 -5.50 4.30
N LEU A 54 14.28 -4.58 3.37
CA LEU A 54 14.98 -4.86 2.12
C LEU A 54 16.44 -5.25 2.34
N SER A 55 17.15 -4.55 3.23
CA SER A 55 18.54 -4.88 3.56
C SER A 55 18.66 -6.31 4.10
N GLN A 56 17.73 -6.74 4.96
CA GLN A 56 17.73 -8.12 5.47
C GLN A 56 17.25 -9.15 4.43
N TRP A 57 16.23 -8.83 3.64
CA TRP A 57 15.66 -9.74 2.65
C TRP A 57 16.57 -10.02 1.46
N LEU A 58 17.41 -9.04 1.08
CA LEU A 58 18.32 -9.12 -0.08
C LEU A 58 19.80 -9.14 0.31
N GLY A 59 20.15 -9.00 1.60
CA GLY A 59 21.53 -8.93 2.05
C GLY A 59 22.27 -7.67 1.59
N LEU A 60 21.58 -6.53 1.57
CA LEU A 60 22.14 -5.27 1.07
C LEU A 60 23.03 -4.58 2.10
N LEU A 61 24.04 -3.85 1.60
CA LEU A 61 24.87 -2.98 2.41
C LEU A 61 24.10 -1.74 2.92
N PRO A 62 24.53 -1.13 4.04
CA PRO A 62 24.02 0.16 4.46
C PRO A 62 24.17 1.20 3.35
N GLY A 63 23.13 2.00 3.12
CA GLY A 63 23.14 3.06 2.10
C GLY A 63 22.80 2.61 0.68
N ALA A 64 22.61 1.31 0.42
CA ALA A 64 22.28 0.80 -0.91
C ALA A 64 20.85 1.13 -1.40
N ILE A 65 20.03 1.78 -0.57
CA ILE A 65 18.62 2.08 -0.86
C ILE A 65 18.45 3.60 -0.89
N THR A 66 17.94 4.12 -2.00
CA THR A 66 17.66 5.55 -2.18
C THR A 66 16.18 5.76 -2.47
N PHE A 67 15.52 6.64 -1.70
CA PHE A 67 14.15 7.08 -1.99
C PHE A 67 14.17 8.36 -2.82
N ILE A 68 13.34 8.39 -3.87
CA ILE A 68 13.12 9.59 -4.68
C ILE A 68 11.69 10.05 -4.43
N SER A 69 11.52 11.30 -4.03
CA SER A 69 10.20 11.88 -3.75
C SER A 69 10.08 13.23 -4.45
N THR A 70 9.19 13.30 -5.43
CA THR A 70 8.86 14.54 -6.13
C THR A 70 7.42 14.92 -5.81
N PRO A 71 7.12 16.18 -5.42
CA PRO A 71 5.76 16.62 -5.14
C PRO A 71 4.80 16.26 -6.28
N GLY A 72 3.63 15.70 -5.94
CA GLY A 72 2.61 15.31 -6.92
C GLY A 72 2.88 14.01 -7.68
N THR A 73 3.96 13.29 -7.39
CA THR A 73 4.28 12.00 -8.00
C THR A 73 4.39 10.89 -6.96
N ALA A 74 4.16 9.64 -7.38
CA ALA A 74 4.38 8.50 -6.51
C ALA A 74 5.87 8.41 -6.11
N PRO A 75 6.18 8.08 -4.85
CA PRO A 75 7.56 7.90 -4.42
C PRO A 75 8.18 6.72 -5.18
N ARG A 76 9.47 6.84 -5.48
CA ARG A 76 10.25 5.78 -6.13
C ARG A 76 11.36 5.29 -5.20
N LEU A 77 11.80 4.06 -5.42
CA LEU A 77 12.84 3.40 -4.64
C LEU A 77 13.88 2.85 -5.60
N MET A 78 15.15 3.18 -5.36
CA MET A 78 16.29 2.63 -6.09
C MET A 78 17.11 1.72 -5.17
N ILE A 79 17.62 0.62 -5.71
CA ILE A 79 18.56 -0.27 -5.03
C ILE A 79 19.82 -0.36 -5.89
N ASP A 80 20.99 -0.12 -5.31
CA ASP A 80 22.26 -0.15 -6.03
C ASP A 80 22.49 -1.51 -6.71
N GLY A 81 22.85 -1.47 -7.99
CA GLY A 81 23.13 -2.67 -8.79
C GLY A 81 21.90 -3.47 -9.24
N LEU A 82 20.67 -3.00 -8.96
CA LEU A 82 19.43 -3.63 -9.42
C LEU A 82 18.63 -2.71 -10.36
N PRO A 83 17.83 -3.27 -11.28
CA PRO A 83 16.79 -2.51 -11.96
C PRO A 83 15.83 -1.84 -10.97
N GLU A 84 15.25 -0.69 -11.35
CA GLU A 84 14.28 0.03 -10.51
C GLU A 84 13.08 -0.87 -10.15
N PRO A 85 12.90 -1.24 -8.87
CA PRO A 85 11.76 -2.02 -8.45
C PRO A 85 10.49 -1.17 -8.45
N GLY A 86 9.33 -1.81 -8.61
CA GLY A 86 8.06 -1.18 -8.28
C GLY A 86 8.00 -0.88 -6.79
N PHE A 87 7.50 0.30 -6.44
CA PHE A 87 7.33 0.73 -5.07
C PHE A 87 5.98 1.42 -4.89
N SER A 88 5.24 1.02 -3.85
CA SER A 88 3.97 1.64 -3.49
C SER A 88 3.85 1.75 -1.99
N ILE A 89 3.25 2.85 -1.51
CA ILE A 89 2.96 3.09 -0.09
C ILE A 89 1.48 3.48 0.04
N SER A 90 0.84 3.01 1.10
CA SER A 90 -0.43 3.53 1.57
C SER A 90 -0.41 3.75 3.09
N HIS A 91 -1.25 4.66 3.56
CA HIS A 91 -1.32 5.08 4.95
C HIS A 91 -2.77 5.10 5.41
N GLU A 92 -3.01 4.57 6.59
CA GLU A 92 -4.24 4.69 7.34
C GLU A 92 -3.89 5.05 8.79
N ALA A 93 -4.79 5.68 9.53
CA ALA A 93 -4.59 5.94 10.95
C ALA A 93 -4.25 4.63 11.68
N GLY A 94 -3.09 4.59 12.33
CA GLY A 94 -2.60 3.40 13.02
C GLY A 94 -1.69 2.48 12.21
N LEU A 95 -1.59 2.65 10.88
CA LEU A 95 -0.91 1.69 10.02
C LEU A 95 -0.35 2.34 8.74
N SER A 96 0.92 2.09 8.45
CA SER A 96 1.48 2.31 7.12
C SER A 96 1.80 0.98 6.45
N LEU A 97 1.57 0.90 5.15
CA LEU A 97 1.77 -0.27 4.32
C LEU A 97 2.63 0.11 3.11
N ALA A 98 3.63 -0.69 2.80
CA ALA A 98 4.45 -0.53 1.61
C ALA A 98 4.62 -1.87 0.90
N ALA A 99 4.75 -1.82 -0.43
CA ALA A 99 5.06 -2.98 -1.25
C ALA A 99 6.25 -2.67 -2.15
N VAL A 100 7.16 -3.63 -2.28
CA VAL A 100 8.29 -3.60 -3.20
C VAL A 100 8.18 -4.81 -4.12
N ASN A 101 8.25 -4.59 -5.43
CA ASN A 101 8.28 -5.67 -6.42
C ASN A 101 9.54 -5.55 -7.28
N LEU A 102 10.42 -6.56 -7.21
CA LEU A 102 11.68 -6.59 -7.96
C LEU A 102 11.49 -6.82 -9.47
N ARG A 103 10.26 -7.14 -9.92
CA ARG A 103 9.96 -7.53 -11.30
C ARG A 103 9.05 -6.57 -12.05
N GLY A 104 8.82 -5.38 -11.51
CA GLY A 104 8.03 -4.34 -12.17
C GLY A 104 7.08 -3.64 -11.21
N ALA A 105 6.04 -3.02 -11.76
CA ALA A 105 5.10 -2.21 -11.00
C ALA A 105 4.40 -2.99 -9.88
N VAL A 106 4.00 -2.27 -8.84
CA VAL A 106 3.19 -2.78 -7.74
C VAL A 106 2.30 -1.66 -7.23
N GLY A 107 1.11 -2.01 -6.75
CA GLY A 107 0.23 -1.08 -6.07
C GLY A 107 -0.27 -1.69 -4.77
N VAL A 108 -0.35 -0.88 -3.73
CA VAL A 108 -0.87 -1.30 -2.43
C VAL A 108 -1.78 -0.24 -1.86
N ASP A 109 -2.84 -0.69 -1.18
CA ASP A 109 -3.71 0.20 -0.45
C ASP A 109 -4.16 -0.38 0.89
N VAL A 110 -4.46 0.51 1.83
CA VAL A 110 -4.97 0.17 3.15
C VAL A 110 -6.02 1.19 3.54
N MET A 111 -7.15 0.69 4.04
CA MET A 111 -8.27 1.49 4.48
C MET A 111 -8.85 0.91 5.78
N ARG A 112 -9.16 1.77 6.73
CA ARG A 112 -9.88 1.39 7.95
C ARG A 112 -11.33 1.05 7.60
N VAL A 113 -11.77 -0.12 8.06
CA VAL A 113 -13.18 -0.50 7.97
C VAL A 113 -13.98 0.36 8.94
N GLN A 114 -14.92 1.15 8.40
CA GLN A 114 -15.83 1.97 9.17
C GLN A 114 -17.12 2.20 8.39
N ASP A 115 -18.22 2.46 9.10
CA ASP A 115 -19.47 2.87 8.45
C ASP A 115 -19.26 4.20 7.74
N MET A 116 -19.66 4.26 6.47
CA MET A 116 -19.59 5.46 5.64
C MET A 116 -21.03 5.87 5.26
N PRO A 117 -21.54 7.00 5.78
CA PRO A 117 -22.91 7.44 5.50
C PRO A 117 -23.22 7.55 3.99
N ASP A 118 -22.30 8.13 3.21
CA ASP A 118 -22.48 8.41 1.79
C ASP A 118 -21.83 7.36 0.86
N TRP A 119 -21.66 6.13 1.35
CA TRP A 119 -20.93 5.07 0.64
C TRP A 119 -21.45 4.83 -0.79
N HIS A 120 -22.76 5.00 -1.03
CA HIS A 120 -23.36 4.70 -2.32
C HIS A 120 -22.95 5.72 -3.39
N ALA A 121 -23.01 7.02 -3.07
CA ALA A 121 -22.57 8.07 -3.98
C ALA A 121 -21.07 7.93 -4.27
N VAL A 122 -20.25 7.74 -3.23
CA VAL A 122 -18.80 7.53 -3.39
C VAL A 122 -18.50 6.29 -4.25
N ALA A 123 -19.24 5.19 -4.07
CA ALA A 123 -19.07 4.01 -4.89
C ALA A 123 -19.42 4.26 -6.37
N GLN A 124 -20.50 4.99 -6.65
CA GLN A 124 -20.86 5.38 -8.02
C GLN A 124 -19.75 6.20 -8.67
N ASP A 125 -19.29 7.22 -7.95
CA ASP A 125 -18.34 8.20 -8.47
C ASP A 125 -16.94 7.62 -8.67
N TYR A 126 -16.47 6.69 -7.83
CA TYR A 126 -15.07 6.23 -7.86
C TYR A 126 -14.86 4.75 -8.18
N LEU A 127 -15.87 3.90 -7.93
CA LEU A 127 -15.79 2.45 -8.12
C LEU A 127 -16.62 1.97 -9.32
N GLY A 128 -17.53 2.81 -9.80
CA GLY A 128 -18.40 2.54 -10.93
C GLY A 128 -19.72 1.88 -10.55
N ALA A 129 -20.69 1.98 -11.47
CA ALA A 129 -22.08 1.58 -11.25
C ALA A 129 -22.24 0.10 -10.89
N ASP A 130 -21.47 -0.80 -11.51
CA ASP A 130 -21.57 -2.23 -11.25
C ASP A 130 -21.12 -2.60 -9.82
N VAL A 131 -20.02 -1.99 -9.35
CA VAL A 131 -19.52 -2.19 -7.99
C VAL A 131 -20.51 -1.60 -6.98
N ALA A 132 -21.01 -0.38 -7.24
CA ALA A 132 -22.00 0.26 -6.38
C ALA A 132 -23.30 -0.56 -6.26
N ALA A 133 -23.79 -1.13 -7.37
CA ALA A 133 -24.95 -2.02 -7.37
C ALA A 133 -24.66 -3.35 -6.63
N GLY A 134 -23.44 -3.88 -6.77
CA GLY A 134 -22.96 -5.02 -5.98
C GLY A 134 -23.03 -4.74 -4.48
N LEU A 135 -22.45 -3.63 -4.04
CA LEU A 135 -22.42 -3.20 -2.63
C LEU A 135 -23.82 -2.93 -2.05
N ALA A 136 -24.77 -2.44 -2.86
CA ALA A 136 -26.15 -2.25 -2.43
C ALA A 136 -26.86 -3.57 -2.05
N ARG A 137 -26.45 -4.69 -2.67
CA ARG A 137 -26.99 -6.02 -2.36
C ARG A 137 -26.33 -6.69 -1.15
N VAL A 138 -25.21 -6.15 -0.66
CA VAL A 138 -24.53 -6.65 0.53
C VAL A 138 -25.35 -6.26 1.78
N PRO A 139 -25.57 -7.19 2.73
CA PRO A 139 -26.17 -6.89 4.03
C PRO A 139 -25.45 -5.73 4.73
N GLY A 140 -26.23 -4.85 5.38
CA GLY A 140 -25.70 -3.61 5.97
C GLY A 140 -24.50 -3.82 6.88
N SER A 141 -24.52 -4.88 7.70
CA SER A 141 -23.42 -5.23 8.61
C SER A 141 -22.12 -5.66 7.93
N MET A 142 -22.18 -6.14 6.68
CA MET A 142 -21.00 -6.56 5.90
C MET A 142 -20.54 -5.49 4.90
N ARG A 143 -21.36 -4.47 4.66
CA ARG A 143 -21.11 -3.44 3.65
C ARG A 143 -19.85 -2.62 3.90
N PRO A 144 -19.52 -2.18 5.13
CA PRO A 144 -18.27 -1.45 5.38
C PRO A 144 -17.03 -2.23 4.95
N VAL A 145 -17.00 -3.53 5.23
CA VAL A 145 -15.89 -4.41 4.82
C VAL A 145 -15.86 -4.57 3.31
N ALA A 146 -17.02 -4.78 2.67
CA ALA A 146 -17.09 -4.92 1.22
C ALA A 146 -16.69 -3.63 0.49
N PHE A 147 -17.12 -2.47 1.00
CA PHE A 147 -16.73 -1.16 0.47
C PHE A 147 -15.23 -0.94 0.60
N ALA A 148 -14.66 -1.14 1.80
CA ALA A 148 -13.22 -0.95 2.02
C ALA A 148 -12.38 -1.86 1.12
N ARG A 149 -12.82 -3.10 0.88
CA ARG A 149 -12.16 -4.00 -0.08
C ARG A 149 -12.19 -3.46 -1.50
N ALA A 150 -13.38 -3.08 -1.99
CA ALA A 150 -13.53 -2.54 -3.35
C ALA A 150 -12.74 -1.24 -3.53
N TRP A 151 -12.69 -0.40 -2.51
CA TRP A 151 -11.86 0.80 -2.48
C TRP A 151 -10.37 0.47 -2.58
N CYS A 152 -9.86 -0.40 -1.70
CA CYS A 152 -8.45 -0.79 -1.71
C CYS A 152 -8.05 -1.45 -3.05
N GLU A 153 -8.93 -2.28 -3.65
CA GLU A 153 -8.69 -2.88 -4.95
C GLU A 153 -8.54 -1.82 -6.06
N ARG A 154 -9.42 -0.81 -6.06
CA ARG A 154 -9.37 0.31 -7.01
C ARG A 154 -8.09 1.13 -6.84
N GLU A 155 -7.79 1.59 -5.64
CA GLU A 155 -6.60 2.38 -5.32
C GLU A 155 -5.29 1.62 -5.58
N ALA A 156 -5.22 0.33 -5.21
CA ALA A 156 -4.06 -0.50 -5.50
C ALA A 156 -3.86 -0.66 -7.01
N CYS A 157 -4.93 -0.87 -7.78
CA CYS A 157 -4.86 -0.94 -9.24
C CYS A 157 -4.39 0.38 -9.87
N LEU A 158 -4.92 1.53 -9.41
CA LEU A 158 -4.51 2.84 -9.89
C LEU A 158 -3.02 3.11 -9.59
N LYS A 159 -2.56 2.80 -8.37
CA LYS A 159 -1.14 2.91 -7.98
C LYS A 159 -0.24 1.99 -8.80
N LEU A 160 -0.69 0.77 -9.10
CA LEU A 160 0.03 -0.16 -9.98
C LEU A 160 0.28 0.44 -11.37
N HIS A 161 -0.70 1.18 -11.90
CA HIS A 161 -0.59 1.85 -13.21
C HIS A 161 0.03 3.25 -13.15
N GLY A 162 0.39 3.75 -11.96
CA GLY A 162 0.91 5.11 -11.80
C GLY A 162 -0.14 6.19 -12.07
N VAL A 163 -1.42 5.87 -11.93
CA VAL A 163 -2.56 6.77 -12.15
C VAL A 163 -3.08 7.27 -10.80
N GLY A 164 -3.41 8.56 -10.71
CA GLY A 164 -4.03 9.13 -9.52
C GLY A 164 -5.51 8.72 -9.38
N LEU A 165 -6.06 8.85 -8.18
CA LEU A 165 -7.50 8.71 -7.99
C LEU A 165 -8.25 9.77 -8.78
N GLY A 166 -9.25 9.32 -9.53
CA GLY A 166 -10.19 10.15 -10.26
C GLY A 166 -11.54 9.45 -10.37
N GLU A 167 -12.55 10.20 -10.76
CA GLU A 167 -13.89 9.66 -10.95
C GLU A 167 -13.90 8.55 -12.02
N TRP A 168 -14.84 7.62 -11.87
CA TRP A 168 -15.04 6.51 -12.75
C TRP A 168 -15.33 6.99 -14.17
N GLY A 169 -14.66 6.39 -15.16
CA GLY A 169 -14.80 6.76 -16.56
C GLY A 169 -14.05 8.02 -17.01
N GLN A 170 -13.37 8.75 -16.11
CA GLN A 170 -12.53 9.90 -16.49
C GLN A 170 -11.09 9.52 -16.90
N MET A 171 -10.78 8.22 -16.97
CA MET A 171 -9.48 7.73 -17.43
C MET A 171 -9.40 7.87 -18.96
N LYS A 172 -8.62 8.84 -19.45
CA LYS A 172 -8.21 8.96 -20.87
C LYS A 172 -6.96 8.14 -21.13
#